data_AF-M6QFQ3-F1
#
_entry.id   AF-M6QFQ3-F1
#
_cell.length_a   1.000
_cell.length_b   1.000
_cell.length_c   1.000
_cell.angle_alpha   90.00
_cell.angle_beta   90.00
_cell.angle_gamma   90.00
#
_symmetry.space_group_name_H-M   'P 1'
#
loop_
_entity.id
_entity.type
_entity.pdbx_description
1 polymer ?
#
loop_
_entity_poly.entity_id
_entity_poly.type
_entity_poly.pdbx_seq_one_letter_code
_entity_poly.pdbx_strand_id
1 'polypeptide(L)' 'MNTTKREKTLKILKTTKRVFDECWREVPEHMTRKLNAGELAEYMGRHVLPVITKRMLSNPYLQSKVTKRLIGVA' A
#
# COMPACT_ATOMS: atom_id res chain seq x y z
N MET A 1 17.59 -8.81 -16.82
CA MET A 1 16.20 -8.49 -16.40
C MET A 1 16.19 -7.14 -15.68
N ASN A 2 15.80 -6.06 -16.37
CA ASN A 2 15.69 -4.73 -15.74
C ASN A 2 14.42 -4.71 -14.88
N THR A 3 14.57 -4.94 -13.58
CA THR A 3 13.46 -4.77 -12.62
C THR A 3 13.00 -3.32 -12.65
N THR A 4 11.73 -3.10 -12.96
CA THR A 4 11.16 -1.75 -13.05
C THR A 4 11.16 -1.09 -11.67
N LYS A 5 11.25 0.25 -11.60
CA LYS A 5 11.18 0.99 -10.32
C LYS A 5 9.95 0.57 -9.50
N ARG A 6 8.85 0.30 -10.18
CA ARG A 6 7.59 -0.21 -9.61
C ARG A 6 7.77 -1.54 -8.89
N GLU A 7 8.41 -2.52 -9.53
CA GLU A 7 8.67 -3.84 -8.92
C GLU A 7 9.62 -3.78 -7.74
N LYS A 8 10.66 -2.93 -7.81
CA LYS A 8 11.58 -2.69 -6.69
C LYS A 8 10.83 -2.11 -5.49
N THR A 9 9.99 -1.11 -5.73
CA THR A 9 9.16 -0.47 -4.68
C THR A 9 8.18 -1.48 -4.06
N LEU A 10 7.53 -2.32 -4.87
CA LEU A 10 6.63 -3.38 -4.39
C LEU A 10 7.36 -4.38 -3.48
N LYS A 11 8.57 -4.82 -3.85
CA LYS A 11 9.39 -5.73 -3.04
C LYS A 11 9.79 -5.12 -1.70
N ILE A 12 10.09 -3.82 -1.66
CA ILE A 12 10.48 -3.11 -0.43
C ILE A 12 9.28 -2.92 0.49
N LEU A 13 8.13 -2.52 -0.05
CA LEU A 13 6.93 -2.23 0.74
C LEU A 13 6.28 -3.50 1.34
N LYS A 14 6.54 -4.69 0.77
CA LYS A 14 5.98 -5.98 1.21
C LYS A 14 4.44 -5.97 1.38
N THR A 15 3.73 -5.25 0.51
CA THR A 15 2.25 -5.15 0.55
C THR A 15 1.61 -6.02 -0.52
N THR A 16 0.29 -6.21 -0.42
CA THR A 16 -0.48 -6.88 -1.46
C THR A 16 -0.52 -6.03 -2.73
N LYS A 17 -0.44 -6.66 -3.91
CA LYS A 17 -0.48 -5.97 -5.21
C LYS A 17 -1.65 -4.99 -5.33
N ARG A 18 -2.82 -5.35 -4.80
CA ARG A 18 -4.02 -4.51 -4.82
C ARG A 18 -3.84 -3.20 -4.06
N VAL A 19 -3.27 -3.24 -2.86
CA VAL A 19 -3.02 -2.03 -2.05
C VAL A 19 -1.92 -1.19 -2.68
N PHE A 20 -0.89 -1.86 -3.22
CA PHE A 20 0.19 -1.17 -3.91
C PHE A 20 -0.28 -0.41 -5.16
N ASP A 21 -1.16 -0.99 -5.98
CA ASP A 21 -1.72 -0.31 -7.16
C ASP A 21 -2.50 0.96 -6.77
N GLU A 22 -3.32 0.90 -5.74
CA GLU A 22 -4.05 2.06 -5.21
C GLU A 22 -3.10 3.12 -4.66
N CYS A 23 -2.07 2.71 -3.90
CA CYS A 23 -1.05 3.64 -3.43
C CYS A 23 -0.30 4.28 -4.61
N TRP A 24 0.01 3.51 -5.65
CA TRP A 24 0.77 4.00 -6.81
C TRP A 24 -0.01 5.05 -7.62
N ARG A 25 -1.35 4.98 -7.63
CA ARG A 25 -2.21 5.98 -8.28
C ARG A 25 -2.30 7.29 -7.51
N GLU A 26 -2.19 7.26 -6.19
CA GLU A 26 -2.19 8.44 -5.32
C GLU A 26 -0.80 9.11 -5.24
N VAL A 27 0.26 8.42 -5.64
CA VAL A 27 1.61 9.00 -5.66
C VAL A 27 1.72 10.04 -6.78
N PRO A 28 2.11 11.29 -6.46
CA PRO A 28 2.32 12.32 -7.47
C PRO A 28 3.44 11.94 -8.46
N GLU A 29 3.25 12.23 -9.74
CA GLU A 29 4.20 11.83 -10.79
C GLU A 29 5.61 12.43 -10.59
N HIS A 30 5.70 13.65 -10.03
CA HIS A 30 6.98 14.28 -9.71
C HIS A 30 7.77 13.50 -8.65
N MET A 31 7.11 12.83 -7.70
CA MET A 31 7.76 11.98 -6.70
C MET A 31 8.30 10.71 -7.36
N THR A 32 7.57 10.11 -8.29
CA THR A 32 8.03 8.92 -9.06
C THR A 32 9.25 9.22 -9.93
N ARG A 33 9.38 10.46 -10.43
CA ARG A 33 10.53 10.91 -11.21
C ARG A 33 11.73 11.26 -10.34
N LYS A 34 11.51 11.92 -9.20
CA LYS A 34 12.57 12.48 -8.33
C LYS A 34 13.13 11.46 -7.32
N LEU A 35 12.29 10.57 -6.79
CA LEU A 35 12.67 9.63 -5.73
C LEU A 35 13.21 8.31 -6.29
N ASN A 36 14.15 7.73 -5.55
CA ASN A 36 14.59 6.36 -5.77
C ASN A 36 13.55 5.36 -5.25
N ALA A 37 13.65 4.09 -5.67
CA ALA A 37 12.68 3.06 -5.28
C ALA A 37 12.58 2.85 -3.75
N GLY A 38 13.67 3.08 -3.01
CA GLY A 38 13.67 3.02 -1.53
C GLY A 38 12.96 4.20 -0.89
N GLU A 39 13.31 5.42 -1.30
CA GLU A 39 12.67 6.65 -0.80
C GLU A 39 11.18 6.70 -1.15
N LEU A 40 10.83 6.23 -2.35
CA LEU A 40 9.44 6.13 -2.77
C LEU A 40 8.67 5.10 -1.93
N ALA A 41 9.29 3.97 -1.59
CA ALA A 41 8.67 2.99 -0.70
C ALA A 41 8.48 3.55 0.72
N GLU A 42 9.44 4.31 1.24
CA GLU A 42 9.35 4.93 2.56
C GLU A 42 8.28 6.03 2.59
N TYR A 43 8.22 6.87 1.55
CA TYR A 43 7.17 7.88 1.37
C TYR A 43 5.78 7.22 1.27
N MET A 44 5.66 6.18 0.44
CA MET A 44 4.41 5.43 0.31
C MET A 44 4.02 4.80 1.64
N GLY A 45 4.95 4.18 2.37
CA GLY A 45 4.68 3.56 3.67
C GLY A 45 4.22 4.55 4.74
N ARG A 46 4.77 5.77 4.77
CA ARG A 46 4.44 6.79 5.78
C ARG A 46 3.22 7.63 5.45
N HIS A 47 3.03 7.98 4.19
CA HIS A 47 2.03 8.99 3.79
C HIS A 47 0.86 8.41 3.01
N VAL A 48 1.11 7.43 2.13
CA VAL A 48 0.08 6.95 1.19
C VAL A 48 -0.63 5.70 1.73
N LEU A 49 0.14 4.74 2.25
CA LEU A 49 -0.35 3.48 2.77
C LEU A 49 -1.37 3.69 3.89
N PRO A 50 -1.14 4.55 4.91
CA PRO A 50 -2.11 4.74 5.99
C PRO A 50 -3.42 5.35 5.48
N VAL A 51 -3.37 6.23 4.47
CA VAL A 51 -4.55 6.85 3.86
C VAL A 51 -5.36 5.81 3.08
N ILE A 52 -4.70 4.99 2.26
CA ILE A 52 -5.35 3.91 1.51
C ILE A 52 -5.91 2.84 2.45
N THR A 53 -5.15 2.41 3.46
CA THR A 53 -5.61 1.43 4.44
C THR A 53 -6.82 1.97 5.21
N LYS A 54 -6.80 3.24 5.64
CA LYS A 54 -7.96 3.88 6.30
C LYS A 54 -9.17 3.98 5.37
N ARG A 55 -8.98 4.34 4.10
CA ARG A 55 -10.06 4.40 3.09
C ARG A 55 -10.68 3.02 2.84
N MET A 56 -9.86 1.98 2.75
CA MET A 56 -10.30 0.59 2.57
C MET A 56 -11.07 0.05 3.78
N LEU A 57 -10.65 0.42 4.99
CA LEU A 57 -11.34 0.03 6.23
C LEU A 57 -12.63 0.82 6.46
N SER A 58 -12.67 2.09 6.03
CA SER A 58 -13.82 2.98 6.20
C SER A 58 -14.95 2.71 5.20
N ASN A 59 -14.68 1.94 4.14
CA ASN A 59 -15.70 1.61 3.14
C ASN A 59 -16.30 0.22 3.47
N PRO A 60 -17.49 0.15 4.11
CA PRO A 60 -18.09 -1.12 4.55
C PRO A 60 -18.36 -2.09 3.39
N TYR A 61 -18.47 -1.57 2.15
CA TYR A 61 -18.70 -2.36 0.95
C TYR A 61 -17.43 -3.04 0.38
N LEU A 62 -16.24 -2.73 0.92
CA LEU A 62 -14.96 -3.34 0.52
C LEU A 62 -14.37 -4.26 1.60
N GLN A 63 -15.07 -4.51 2.71
CA GLN A 63 -14.69 -5.50 3.72
C GLN A 63 -14.82 -6.92 3.15
N SER A 64 -13.85 -7.31 2.31
CA SER A 64 -13.61 -8.71 2.02
C SER A 64 -13.18 -9.39 3.33
N LYS A 65 -14.12 -10.15 3.91
CA LYS A 65 -14.00 -11.12 5.00
C LYS A 65 -12.62 -11.16 5.67
N VAL A 66 -12.33 -10.20 6.54
CA VAL A 66 -11.32 -10.43 7.58
C VAL A 66 -12.04 -11.25 8.65
N THR A 67 -11.77 -12.55 8.67
CA THR A 67 -12.28 -13.49 9.65
C THR A 67 -12.01 -12.94 11.05
N LYS A 68 -13.05 -12.40 11.69
CA LYS A 68 -13.01 -12.05 13.11
C LYS A 68 -12.72 -13.34 13.88
N ARG A 69 -11.50 -13.50 14.39
CA ARG A 69 -11.25 -14.51 15.42
C ARG A 69 -11.96 -14.03 16.67
N LEU A 70 -13.14 -14.59 16.93
CA LEU A 70 -13.73 -14.63 18.25
C LEU A 70 -12.71 -15.30 19.18
N ILE A 71 -12.29 -14.60 20.23
CA ILE A 71 -11.78 -15.26 21.43
C ILE A 71 -12.71 -14.82 22.55
N GLY A 72 -13.49 -15.79 23.02
CA GLY A 72 -14.53 -15.61 24.03
C GLY A 72 -13.95 -15.31 25.40
N VAL A 73 -14.69 -14.50 26.16
CA VAL A 73 -14.50 -14.30 27.60
C VAL A 73 -15.24 -15.44 28.29
N ALA A 74 -14.52 -16.24 29.07
CA ALA A 74 -15.07 -17.23 30.00
C ALA A 74 -14.92 -16.72 31.42
#